data_AF-A0A812IKK2-F1
#
_entry.id   AF-A0A812IKK2-F1
#
_cell.length_a   1.000
_cell.length_b   1.000
_cell.length_c   1.000
_cell.angle_alpha   90.00
_cell.angle_beta   90.00
_cell.angle_gamma   90.00
#
_symmetry.space_group_name_H-M   'P 1'
#
loop_
_entity.id
_entity.type
_entity.pdbx_description
1 polymer ?
#
loop_
_entity_poly.entity_id
_entity_poly.type
_entity_poly.pdbx_seq_one_letter_code
_entity_poly.pdbx_strand_id
1 'polypeptide(L)'
;MSPPCIVLLGETGHGKSSIVNNLRDPGISAAEVGKRGGGVTRQVAAYAMPSEWNLQVVDTPGFGCVHMSLTRIIADVERLCAEKDVRGIAVTCPVDSPRLMLGTQVVQVLISLGVRECEAWNHIILVGTKQDKADDADRSFFQSELVPHFFCSAPDSAKLHALVQSDDCSQLATALQRLPDSALLYRPPGARELASRLAPLLGEEVDSFAKAVCAARQGGERNANLSILVLGECGDGKSTLINAMRDPACQEQQAGKNLRGVTKEVRCVPGLPLGDMDVKIYDTPGIGDMDISPSDLCMMLEAVLSGGDIDAMIVTCPATNKSIRLGGRVVQQLVDMGFHGEDRWARIILAGTKADKADDEERRNFQTSVKADFFSKALAAREDVGNAVLCSNQAGGYEDLKQSLLSLPVGKISYRPPPDVQWSQRMAGLLGVDPAMLEKERQELQNCLGDLEEQRRQLQETRAALAIQERDFINLRTHVAAEEARLRRELEEQQQALERSRADQELRGEADRQQAERRRLGLTEALSRLRQEKDVILSQEAKALEHYKKKLSQEKEEFLKHAEIQRQRQVQEATYASRLTRIERFLASTVASVRSWLPTF
;
A
#
# COMPACT_ATOMS: atom_id res chain seq x y z
N MET A 1 25.86 7.67 20.16
CA MET A 1 26.08 6.78 19.00
C MET A 1 25.08 5.65 19.10
N SER A 2 24.51 5.18 17.99
CA SER A 2 23.73 3.94 18.00
C SER A 2 24.65 2.79 18.43
N PRO A 3 24.19 1.84 19.26
CA PRO A 3 25.00 0.69 19.62
C PRO A 3 25.35 -0.12 18.36
N PRO A 4 26.53 -0.78 18.34
CA PRO A 4 26.90 -1.67 17.25
C PRO A 4 25.86 -2.78 17.08
N CYS A 5 25.71 -3.27 15.86
CA CYS A 5 24.70 -4.28 15.55
C CYS A 5 25.25 -5.57 14.95
N ILE A 6 24.56 -6.68 15.23
CA ILE A 6 24.78 -8.00 14.64
C ILE A 6 23.64 -8.27 13.67
N VAL A 7 23.96 -8.59 12.42
CA VAL A 7 22.95 -8.89 11.39
C VAL A 7 22.73 -10.40 11.31
N LEU A 8 21.49 -10.86 11.46
CA LEU A 8 21.13 -12.26 11.32
C LEU A 8 20.70 -12.57 9.88
N LEU A 9 21.45 -13.43 9.19
CA LEU A 9 21.15 -13.87 7.82
C LEU A 9 20.83 -15.36 7.79
N GLY A 10 20.07 -15.80 6.79
CA GLY A 10 19.74 -17.21 6.56
C GLY A 10 18.34 -17.41 6.00
N GLU A 11 18.01 -18.63 5.59
CA GLU A 11 16.75 -18.90 4.89
C GLU A 11 15.51 -18.73 5.78
N THR A 12 14.37 -18.67 5.13
CA THR A 12 13.07 -18.73 5.79
C THR A 12 12.94 -20.03 6.58
N GLY A 13 12.61 -19.92 7.88
CA GLY A 13 12.46 -21.09 8.76
C GLY A 13 13.76 -21.63 9.39
N HIS A 14 14.89 -20.92 9.26
CA HIS A 14 16.17 -21.26 9.91
C HIS A 14 16.27 -20.82 11.38
N GLY A 15 15.21 -20.25 11.97
CA GLY A 15 15.19 -19.90 13.39
C GLY A 15 15.80 -18.54 13.76
N LYS A 16 15.99 -17.63 12.79
CA LYS A 16 16.50 -16.26 13.04
C LYS A 16 15.72 -15.51 14.13
N SER A 17 14.41 -15.40 13.98
CA SER A 17 13.54 -14.72 14.96
C SER A 17 13.49 -15.44 16.32
N SER A 18 13.72 -16.76 16.35
CA SER A 18 13.88 -17.51 17.61
C SER A 18 15.18 -17.12 18.33
N ILE A 19 16.29 -16.99 17.60
CA ILE A 19 17.56 -16.47 18.15
C ILE A 19 17.37 -15.06 18.69
N VAL A 20 16.68 -14.18 17.94
CA VAL A 20 16.36 -12.82 18.42
C VAL A 20 15.59 -12.86 19.74
N ASN A 21 14.57 -13.70 19.84
CA ASN A 21 13.78 -13.81 21.07
C ASN A 21 14.60 -14.26 22.29
N ASN A 22 15.66 -15.05 22.09
CA ASN A 22 16.56 -15.49 23.15
C ASN A 22 17.65 -14.47 23.50
N LEU A 23 18.05 -13.65 22.53
CA LEU A 23 19.14 -12.68 22.70
C LEU A 23 18.66 -11.28 23.09
N ARG A 24 17.39 -10.92 22.87
CA ARG A 24 16.89 -9.57 23.16
C ARG A 24 16.68 -9.33 24.66
N ASP A 25 16.62 -8.06 25.04
CA ASP A 25 16.18 -7.66 26.38
C ASP A 25 14.73 -8.16 26.63
N PRO A 26 14.45 -8.87 27.75
CA PRO A 26 13.10 -9.32 28.10
C PRO A 26 12.03 -8.21 28.10
N GLY A 27 12.42 -6.94 28.28
CA GLY A 27 11.52 -5.78 28.24
C GLY A 27 11.07 -5.33 26.84
N ILE A 28 11.64 -5.88 25.76
CA ILE A 28 11.32 -5.52 24.37
C ILE A 28 10.29 -6.49 23.78
N SER A 29 9.45 -5.99 22.86
CA SER A 29 8.43 -6.77 22.17
C SER A 29 8.99 -8.00 21.45
N ALA A 30 8.17 -9.05 21.41
CA ALA A 30 8.50 -10.30 20.73
C ALA A 30 8.79 -10.10 19.24
N ALA A 31 9.87 -10.68 18.73
CA ALA A 31 10.01 -10.91 17.30
C ALA A 31 8.96 -11.95 16.92
N GLU A 32 8.23 -11.68 15.84
CA GLU A 32 7.14 -12.54 15.41
C GLU A 32 7.71 -13.89 14.93
N VAL A 33 7.23 -14.98 15.52
CA VAL A 33 7.62 -16.35 15.14
C VAL A 33 6.38 -17.07 14.62
N GLY A 34 6.43 -17.49 13.37
CA GLY A 34 5.35 -18.22 12.72
C GLY A 34 5.78 -19.63 12.34
N LYS A 35 4.85 -20.59 12.44
CA LYS A 35 5.03 -21.97 11.97
C LYS A 35 4.75 -22.13 10.47
N ARG A 36 4.34 -21.06 9.77
CA ARG A 36 3.97 -21.07 8.35
C ARG A 36 5.21 -20.81 7.50
N GLY A 37 5.40 -21.60 6.43
CA GLY A 37 6.60 -21.56 5.58
C GLY A 37 6.77 -20.31 4.71
N GLY A 38 5.85 -19.32 4.75
CA GLY A 38 5.89 -18.14 3.88
C GLY A 38 6.90 -17.05 4.28
N GLY A 39 7.57 -17.20 5.42
CA GLY A 39 8.35 -16.12 6.03
C GLY A 39 7.45 -15.22 6.87
N VAL A 40 7.97 -14.83 8.03
CA VAL A 40 7.22 -14.07 9.05
C VAL A 40 7.83 -12.69 9.17
N THR A 41 9.16 -12.63 9.23
CA THR A 41 9.94 -11.40 9.09
C THR A 41 9.83 -10.87 7.66
N ARG A 42 9.02 -9.83 7.50
CA ARG A 42 8.84 -9.08 6.24
C ARG A 42 9.73 -7.86 6.13
N GLN A 43 10.04 -7.24 7.27
CA GLN A 43 10.87 -6.05 7.33
C GLN A 43 12.08 -6.30 8.21
N VAL A 44 13.16 -5.57 7.93
CA VAL A 44 14.34 -5.55 8.79
C VAL A 44 13.97 -4.90 10.12
N ALA A 45 14.13 -5.62 11.22
CA ALA A 45 13.83 -5.12 12.55
C ALA A 45 15.07 -5.19 13.44
N ALA A 46 15.30 -4.14 14.23
CA ALA A 46 16.41 -4.09 15.19
C ALA A 46 15.86 -4.24 16.61
N TYR A 47 16.51 -5.09 17.40
CA TYR A 47 16.15 -5.40 18.78
C TYR A 47 17.35 -5.12 19.66
N ALA A 48 17.16 -4.39 20.76
CA ALA A 48 18.25 -4.19 21.71
C ALA A 48 18.50 -5.49 22.49
N MET A 49 19.78 -5.85 22.63
CA MET A 49 20.21 -6.90 23.55
C MET A 49 20.28 -6.35 24.98
N PRO A 50 20.36 -7.22 26.00
CA PRO A 50 20.60 -6.81 27.37
C PRO A 50 21.79 -5.84 27.51
N SER A 51 21.66 -4.90 28.43
CA SER A 51 22.56 -3.75 28.57
C SER A 51 24.04 -4.11 28.72
N GLU A 52 24.35 -5.28 29.25
CA GLU A 52 25.71 -5.77 29.47
C GLU A 52 26.46 -6.09 28.17
N TRP A 53 25.76 -6.19 27.03
CA TRP A 53 26.37 -6.41 25.72
C TRP A 53 26.58 -5.12 24.94
N ASN A 54 25.77 -4.08 25.21
CA ASN A 54 25.73 -2.85 24.42
C ASN A 54 25.65 -3.12 22.90
N LEU A 55 24.81 -4.08 22.50
CA LEU A 55 24.62 -4.51 21.12
C LEU A 55 23.14 -4.46 20.70
N GLN A 56 22.91 -4.33 19.40
CA GLN A 56 21.63 -4.61 18.76
C GLN A 56 21.71 -5.86 17.90
N VAL A 57 20.62 -6.63 17.84
CA VAL A 57 20.46 -7.70 16.87
C VAL A 57 19.48 -7.24 15.80
N VAL A 58 19.85 -7.43 14.53
CA VAL A 58 19.02 -7.06 13.38
C VAL A 58 18.51 -8.35 12.74
N ASP A 59 17.21 -8.60 12.86
CA ASP A 59 16.53 -9.71 12.17
C ASP A 59 16.23 -9.29 10.74
N THR A 60 16.74 -10.04 9.75
CA THR A 60 16.43 -9.80 8.34
C THR A 60 15.38 -10.78 7.84
N PRO A 61 14.63 -10.42 6.78
CA PRO A 61 13.84 -11.39 6.03
C PRO A 61 14.69 -12.59 5.59
N GLY A 62 14.07 -13.76 5.54
CA GLY A 62 14.75 -14.98 5.13
C GLY A 62 14.95 -15.05 3.62
N PHE A 63 16.07 -15.63 3.19
CA PHE A 63 16.21 -16.07 1.81
C PHE A 63 15.10 -17.07 1.45
N GLY A 64 14.46 -16.87 0.30
CA GLY A 64 13.27 -17.62 -0.09
C GLY A 64 11.95 -17.10 0.51
N CYS A 65 11.94 -15.89 1.10
CA CYS A 65 10.70 -15.20 1.46
C CYS A 65 9.85 -14.97 0.21
N VAL A 66 8.58 -15.37 0.24
CA VAL A 66 7.65 -15.21 -0.90
C VAL A 66 7.38 -13.74 -1.21
N HIS A 67 7.58 -12.86 -0.22
CA HIS A 67 7.27 -11.43 -0.32
C HIS A 67 8.46 -10.59 -0.79
N MET A 68 9.68 -11.13 -0.82
CA MET A 68 10.89 -10.36 -1.08
C MET A 68 11.83 -11.08 -2.03
N SER A 69 12.21 -10.42 -3.12
CA SER A 69 13.19 -10.97 -4.05
C SER A 69 14.58 -11.06 -3.42
N LEU A 70 15.39 -11.99 -3.91
CA LEU A 70 16.78 -12.13 -3.46
C LEU A 70 17.58 -10.84 -3.67
N THR A 71 17.41 -10.18 -4.80
CA THR A 71 18.09 -8.91 -5.13
C THR A 71 17.73 -7.80 -4.15
N ARG A 72 16.50 -7.80 -3.61
CA ARG A 72 16.08 -6.86 -2.58
C ARG A 72 16.73 -7.17 -1.23
N ILE A 73 16.75 -8.43 -0.81
CA ILE A 73 17.44 -8.86 0.42
C ILE A 73 18.92 -8.45 0.36
N ILE A 74 19.57 -8.67 -0.78
CA ILE A 74 20.95 -8.25 -1.03
C ILE A 74 21.08 -6.74 -0.81
N ALA A 75 20.27 -5.93 -1.50
CA ALA A 75 20.32 -4.47 -1.39
C ALA A 75 20.07 -3.97 0.04
N ASP A 76 19.14 -4.59 0.78
CA ASP A 76 18.85 -4.22 2.17
C ASP A 76 20.01 -4.59 3.11
N VAL A 77 20.68 -5.74 2.90
CA VAL A 77 21.90 -6.11 3.65
C VAL A 77 23.04 -5.14 3.37
N GLU A 78 23.26 -4.80 2.10
CA GLU A 78 24.29 -3.83 1.69
C GLU A 78 24.05 -2.45 2.31
N ARG A 79 22.79 -2.01 2.33
CA ARG A 79 22.37 -0.75 2.97
C ARG A 79 22.60 -0.79 4.47
N LEU A 80 22.21 -1.88 5.14
CA LEU A 80 22.46 -2.04 6.58
C LEU A 80 23.95 -1.95 6.92
N CYS A 81 24.81 -2.59 6.12
CA CYS A 81 26.25 -2.53 6.33
C CYS A 81 26.86 -1.15 6.02
N ALA A 82 26.21 -0.34 5.18
CA ALA A 82 26.64 1.02 4.88
C ALA A 82 26.16 2.05 5.91
N GLU A 83 24.96 1.87 6.46
CA GLU A 83 24.30 2.85 7.34
C GLU A 83 24.53 2.58 8.83
N LYS A 84 24.79 1.34 9.22
CA LYS A 84 24.96 0.93 10.62
C LYS A 84 26.38 0.49 10.93
N ASP A 85 26.74 0.66 12.20
CA ASP A 85 27.95 0.08 12.77
C ASP A 85 27.77 -1.43 12.96
N VAL A 86 27.88 -2.19 11.85
CA VAL A 86 27.73 -3.65 11.88
C VAL A 86 28.99 -4.27 12.45
N ARG A 87 28.91 -4.83 13.67
CA ARG A 87 30.04 -5.51 14.31
C ARG A 87 30.23 -6.93 13.80
N GLY A 88 29.17 -7.58 13.34
CA GLY A 88 29.26 -8.94 12.82
C GLY A 88 28.00 -9.43 12.13
N ILE A 89 28.14 -10.54 11.40
CA ILE A 89 27.05 -11.21 10.70
C ILE A 89 26.95 -12.64 11.23
N ALA A 90 25.76 -13.02 11.70
CA ALA A 90 25.49 -14.39 12.12
C ALA A 90 24.64 -15.09 11.04
N VAL A 91 25.18 -16.15 10.45
CA VAL A 91 24.57 -16.88 9.34
C VAL A 91 23.95 -18.16 9.87
N THR A 92 22.63 -18.26 9.80
CA THR A 92 21.85 -19.36 10.37
C THR A 92 21.71 -20.52 9.38
N CYS A 93 22.07 -21.73 9.82
CA CYS A 93 21.94 -22.97 9.08
C CYS A 93 21.44 -24.09 10.03
N PRO A 94 20.36 -24.81 9.71
CA PRO A 94 19.93 -25.95 10.50
C PRO A 94 21.02 -27.03 10.58
N VAL A 95 21.24 -27.59 11.77
CA VAL A 95 22.24 -28.64 12.02
C VAL A 95 21.86 -29.96 11.34
N ASP A 96 20.56 -30.23 11.23
CA ASP A 96 19.99 -31.41 10.58
C ASP A 96 20.04 -31.37 9.03
N SER A 97 20.62 -30.31 8.45
CA SER A 97 20.77 -30.21 6.99
C SER A 97 22.13 -30.73 6.53
N PRO A 98 22.19 -31.75 5.66
CA PRO A 98 23.46 -32.34 5.22
C PRO A 98 24.21 -31.47 4.20
N ARG A 99 23.66 -30.31 3.80
CA ARG A 99 24.22 -29.45 2.74
C ARG A 99 24.03 -27.98 3.12
N LEU A 100 24.94 -27.13 2.64
CA LEU A 100 24.71 -25.69 2.67
C LEU A 100 23.50 -25.36 1.78
N MET A 101 22.45 -24.86 2.41
CA MET A 101 21.27 -24.40 1.69
C MET A 101 21.60 -23.15 0.86
N LEU A 102 20.81 -22.87 -0.18
CA LEU A 102 21.04 -21.81 -1.16
C LEU A 102 21.27 -20.43 -0.51
N GLY A 103 20.47 -20.05 0.48
CA GLY A 103 20.63 -18.77 1.19
C GLY A 103 21.97 -18.66 1.92
N THR A 104 22.48 -19.77 2.46
CA THR A 104 23.81 -19.80 3.10
C THR A 104 24.92 -19.64 2.06
N GLN A 105 24.77 -20.26 0.89
CA GLN A 105 25.69 -20.08 -0.23
C GLN A 105 25.67 -18.65 -0.76
N VAL A 106 24.49 -18.01 -0.86
CA VAL A 106 24.37 -16.59 -1.24
C VAL A 106 25.14 -15.71 -0.27
N VAL A 107 24.99 -15.93 1.04
CA VAL A 107 25.71 -15.17 2.06
C VAL A 107 27.22 -15.39 1.95
N GLN A 108 27.67 -16.62 1.70
CA GLN A 108 29.08 -16.91 1.45
C GLN A 108 29.64 -16.12 0.26
N VAL A 109 28.88 -16.00 -0.83
CA VAL A 109 29.24 -15.18 -2.00
C VAL A 109 29.25 -13.68 -1.66
N LEU A 110 28.24 -13.18 -0.93
CA LEU A 110 28.18 -11.78 -0.52
C LEU A 110 29.37 -11.39 0.37
N ILE A 111 29.74 -12.26 1.31
CA ILE A 111 30.89 -12.04 2.20
C ILE A 111 32.18 -12.09 1.39
N SER A 112 32.41 -13.14 0.60
CA SER A 112 33.65 -13.30 -0.15
C SER A 112 33.91 -12.20 -1.19
N LEU A 113 32.87 -11.62 -1.79
CA LEU A 113 33.01 -10.52 -2.74
C LEU A 113 32.99 -9.14 -2.07
N GLY A 114 32.13 -8.95 -1.07
CA GLY A 114 31.89 -7.64 -0.46
C GLY A 114 32.91 -7.28 0.61
N VAL A 115 33.60 -8.26 1.16
CA VAL A 115 34.48 -8.07 2.30
C VAL A 115 35.93 -8.21 1.85
N ARG A 116 36.69 -7.10 1.88
CA ARG A 116 38.01 -7.00 1.20
C ARG A 116 39.22 -7.34 2.06
N GLU A 117 39.06 -7.48 3.37
CA GLU A 117 40.16 -7.72 4.30
C GLU A 117 40.11 -9.14 4.87
N CYS A 118 41.26 -9.82 4.98
CA CYS A 118 41.32 -11.19 5.49
C CYS A 118 40.76 -11.32 6.91
N GLU A 119 40.87 -10.27 7.71
CA GLU A 119 40.37 -10.23 9.09
C GLU A 119 38.86 -10.19 9.17
N ALA A 120 38.18 -9.87 8.09
CA ALA A 120 36.76 -9.62 8.14
C ALA A 120 35.92 -10.92 8.22
N TRP A 121 36.51 -12.07 7.91
CA TRP A 121 35.93 -13.37 8.28
C TRP A 121 35.84 -13.55 9.81
N ASN A 122 36.65 -12.84 10.61
CA ASN A 122 36.54 -12.85 12.07
C ASN A 122 35.26 -12.16 12.56
N HIS A 123 34.52 -11.47 11.68
CA HIS A 123 33.24 -10.86 11.99
C HIS A 123 32.04 -11.77 11.65
N ILE A 124 32.29 -12.96 11.12
CA ILE A 124 31.27 -13.87 10.62
C ILE A 124 31.13 -15.07 11.56
N ILE A 125 29.90 -15.37 11.99
CA ILE A 125 29.60 -16.55 12.82
C ILE A 125 28.65 -17.45 12.03
N LEU A 126 29.04 -18.72 11.81
CA LEU A 126 28.10 -19.73 11.32
C LEU A 126 27.32 -20.31 12.50
N VAL A 127 26.00 -20.13 12.51
CA VAL A 127 25.11 -20.53 13.60
C VAL A 127 24.31 -21.76 13.21
N GLY A 128 24.64 -22.90 13.81
CA GLY A 128 23.92 -24.16 13.69
C GLY A 128 22.62 -24.12 14.51
N THR A 129 21.46 -24.03 13.85
CA THR A 129 20.15 -23.94 14.51
C THR A 129 19.43 -25.28 14.54
N LYS A 130 18.34 -25.39 15.34
CA LYS A 130 17.56 -26.63 15.51
C LYS A 130 18.41 -27.81 16.02
N GLN A 131 19.41 -27.54 16.84
CA GLN A 131 20.27 -28.56 17.41
C GLN A 131 19.48 -29.61 18.22
N ASP A 132 18.35 -29.22 18.81
CA ASP A 132 17.41 -30.11 19.50
C ASP A 132 16.82 -31.22 18.61
N LYS A 133 16.85 -31.04 17.29
CA LYS A 133 16.39 -32.03 16.30
C LYS A 133 17.49 -32.85 15.67
N ALA A 134 18.74 -32.45 15.89
CA ALA A 134 19.92 -33.06 15.32
C ALA A 134 20.50 -34.11 16.29
N ASP A 135 20.85 -35.27 15.77
CA ASP A 135 21.58 -36.29 16.53
C ASP A 135 23.08 -35.96 16.64
N ASP A 136 23.85 -36.80 17.32
CA ASP A 136 25.30 -36.58 17.50
C ASP A 136 26.09 -36.67 16.19
N ALA A 137 25.59 -37.43 15.20
CA ALA A 137 26.20 -37.54 13.88
C ALA A 137 25.98 -36.26 13.07
N ASP A 138 24.78 -35.70 13.10
CA ASP A 138 24.44 -34.40 12.48
C ASP A 138 25.29 -33.27 13.06
N ARG A 139 25.42 -33.21 14.40
CA ARG A 139 26.25 -32.21 15.09
C ARG A 139 27.72 -32.34 14.71
N SER A 140 28.23 -33.58 14.68
CA SER A 140 29.60 -33.86 14.28
C SER A 140 29.83 -33.46 12.82
N PHE A 141 28.93 -33.83 11.91
CA PHE A 141 28.99 -33.47 10.49
C PHE A 141 28.94 -31.95 10.28
N PHE A 142 28.08 -31.24 11.02
CA PHE A 142 28.02 -29.79 10.96
C PHE A 142 29.38 -29.16 11.31
N GLN A 143 30.02 -29.63 12.37
CA GLN A 143 31.30 -29.12 12.83
C GLN A 143 32.48 -29.53 11.95
N SER A 144 32.51 -30.79 11.48
CA SER A 144 33.66 -31.35 10.74
C SER A 144 33.60 -31.10 9.23
N GLU A 145 32.41 -30.99 8.65
CA GLU A 145 32.24 -30.85 7.19
C GLU A 145 31.64 -29.49 6.81
N LEU A 146 30.50 -29.10 7.40
CA LEU A 146 29.78 -27.88 6.97
C LEU A 146 30.51 -26.60 7.38
N VAL A 147 31.01 -26.51 8.62
CA VAL A 147 31.78 -25.34 9.09
C VAL A 147 33.02 -25.13 8.21
N PRO A 148 33.90 -26.12 7.96
CA PRO A 148 35.03 -25.95 7.06
C PRO A 148 34.61 -25.61 5.62
N HIS A 149 33.53 -26.20 5.11
CA HIS A 149 33.04 -25.92 3.76
C HIS A 149 32.52 -24.48 3.63
N PHE A 150 31.81 -23.94 4.63
CA PHE A 150 31.36 -22.55 4.65
C PHE A 150 32.54 -21.57 4.72
N PHE A 151 33.54 -21.88 5.54
CA PHE A 151 34.75 -21.07 5.71
C PHE A 151 35.89 -21.45 4.75
N CYS A 152 35.61 -22.13 3.63
CA CYS A 152 36.65 -22.61 2.72
C CYS A 152 37.47 -21.49 2.06
N SER A 153 36.91 -20.27 2.01
CA SER A 153 37.56 -19.06 1.48
C SER A 153 38.13 -18.17 2.60
N ALA A 154 38.00 -18.58 3.87
CA ALA A 154 38.45 -17.83 5.03
C ALA A 154 39.84 -18.29 5.48
N PRO A 155 40.66 -17.41 6.10
CA PRO A 155 41.89 -17.83 6.76
C PRO A 155 41.58 -18.75 7.95
N ASP A 156 42.52 -19.65 8.30
CA ASP A 156 42.30 -20.69 9.31
C ASP A 156 41.91 -20.16 10.70
N SER A 157 42.27 -18.93 11.03
CA SER A 157 41.97 -18.28 12.30
C SER A 157 40.51 -17.81 12.45
N ALA A 158 39.72 -17.76 11.38
CA ALA A 158 38.46 -17.02 11.33
C ALA A 158 37.18 -17.87 11.46
N LYS A 159 37.29 -19.13 11.91
CA LYS A 159 36.19 -20.10 11.90
C LYS A 159 35.29 -20.01 13.15
N LEU A 160 34.66 -18.86 13.38
CA LEU A 160 33.68 -18.72 14.46
C LEU A 160 32.38 -19.46 14.10
N HIS A 161 31.94 -20.34 14.98
CA HIS A 161 30.67 -21.03 14.85
C HIS A 161 30.04 -21.24 16.23
N ALA A 162 28.72 -21.46 16.24
CA ALA A 162 27.97 -21.75 17.45
C ALA A 162 26.83 -22.72 17.13
N LEU A 163 26.56 -23.68 18.01
CA LEU A 163 25.34 -24.46 17.99
C LEU A 163 24.33 -23.84 18.96
N VAL A 164 23.09 -23.70 18.50
CA VAL A 164 22.01 -23.10 19.30
C VAL A 164 20.75 -23.96 19.25
N GLN A 165 20.04 -23.99 20.39
CA GLN A 165 18.72 -24.59 20.54
C GLN A 165 17.71 -23.52 20.97
N SER A 166 16.43 -23.89 21.06
CA SER A 166 15.34 -22.92 21.28
C SER A 166 15.42 -22.14 22.59
N ASP A 167 16.14 -22.65 23.59
CA ASP A 167 16.23 -22.10 24.95
C ASP A 167 17.68 -21.90 25.42
N ASP A 168 18.67 -22.22 24.58
CA ASP A 168 20.10 -22.04 24.89
C ASP A 168 20.84 -21.44 23.69
N CYS A 169 21.34 -20.22 23.91
CA CYS A 169 22.18 -19.46 22.97
C CYS A 169 23.57 -19.15 23.57
N SER A 170 24.01 -19.89 24.58
CA SER A 170 25.27 -19.66 25.31
C SER A 170 26.53 -19.75 24.42
N GLN A 171 26.55 -20.70 23.47
CA GLN A 171 27.65 -20.79 22.50
C GLN A 171 27.68 -19.59 21.56
N LEU A 172 26.51 -19.12 21.11
CA LEU A 172 26.41 -17.92 20.29
C LEU A 172 26.85 -16.69 21.09
N ALA A 173 26.49 -16.61 22.37
CA ALA A 173 26.95 -15.56 23.26
C ALA A 173 28.48 -15.51 23.38
N THR A 174 29.09 -16.67 23.58
CA THR A 174 30.55 -16.80 23.63
C THR A 174 31.19 -16.41 22.30
N ALA A 175 30.59 -16.80 21.16
CA ALA A 175 31.09 -16.42 19.83
C ALA A 175 30.98 -14.91 19.57
N LEU A 176 29.89 -14.28 20.01
CA LEU A 176 29.67 -12.83 19.90
C LEU A 176 30.70 -12.03 20.70
N GLN A 177 31.06 -12.49 21.90
CA GLN A 177 32.14 -11.86 22.70
C GLN A 177 33.52 -11.96 22.05
N ARG A 178 33.72 -12.90 21.14
CA ARG A 178 34.98 -13.08 20.38
C ARG A 178 35.04 -12.25 19.10
N LEU A 179 33.95 -11.57 18.72
CA LEU A 179 33.95 -10.67 17.57
C LEU A 179 34.87 -9.46 17.84
N PRO A 180 35.64 -8.99 16.85
CA PRO A 180 36.43 -7.78 17.00
C PRO A 180 35.56 -6.58 17.40
N ASP A 181 36.14 -5.61 18.12
CA ASP A 181 35.45 -4.37 18.50
C ASP A 181 35.27 -3.40 17.31
N SER A 182 35.99 -3.62 16.21
CA SER A 182 35.87 -2.82 14.99
C SER A 182 34.57 -3.11 14.22
N ALA A 183 34.13 -2.13 13.44
CA ALA A 183 33.05 -2.32 12.49
C ALA A 183 33.49 -3.25 11.34
N LEU A 184 32.57 -4.07 10.84
CA LEU A 184 32.75 -4.83 9.60
C LEU A 184 32.80 -3.87 8.42
N LEU A 185 33.96 -3.82 7.75
CA LEU A 185 34.12 -3.03 6.53
C LEU A 185 33.58 -3.79 5.31
N TYR A 186 32.31 -3.57 5.01
CA TYR A 186 31.65 -4.13 3.82
C TYR A 186 31.65 -3.13 2.66
N ARG A 187 32.05 -3.57 1.46
CA ARG A 187 31.96 -2.80 0.21
C ARG A 187 31.12 -3.57 -0.80
N PRO A 188 29.93 -3.08 -1.19
CA PRO A 188 29.09 -3.75 -2.16
C PRO A 188 29.85 -4.11 -3.44
N PRO A 189 29.88 -5.39 -3.87
CA PRO A 189 30.58 -5.78 -5.09
C PRO A 189 29.89 -5.21 -6.34
N GLY A 190 30.55 -5.22 -7.49
CA GLY A 190 29.90 -4.78 -8.74
C GLY A 190 28.68 -5.67 -9.06
N ALA A 191 27.57 -5.10 -9.55
CA ALA A 191 26.35 -5.88 -9.79
C ALA A 191 26.58 -7.05 -10.78
N ARG A 192 27.41 -6.83 -11.81
CA ARG A 192 27.80 -7.86 -12.79
C ARG A 192 28.70 -8.94 -12.17
N GLU A 193 29.62 -8.53 -11.29
CA GLU A 193 30.50 -9.45 -10.55
C GLU A 193 29.68 -10.35 -9.62
N LEU A 194 28.76 -9.76 -8.85
CA LEU A 194 27.84 -10.49 -7.99
C LEU A 194 26.94 -11.45 -8.80
N ALA A 195 26.37 -10.96 -9.90
CA ALA A 195 25.54 -11.77 -10.79
C ALA A 195 26.30 -12.96 -11.40
N SER A 196 27.58 -12.78 -11.76
CA SER A 196 28.39 -13.87 -12.33
C SER A 196 28.59 -15.05 -11.38
N ARG A 197 28.46 -14.83 -10.07
CA ARG A 197 28.56 -15.86 -9.03
C ARG A 197 27.19 -16.43 -8.64
N LEU A 198 26.18 -15.58 -8.50
CA LEU A 198 24.86 -15.98 -7.99
C LEU A 198 23.92 -16.51 -9.07
N ALA A 199 23.91 -15.94 -10.27
CA ALA A 199 22.96 -16.32 -11.31
C ALA A 199 23.01 -17.81 -11.67
N PRO A 200 24.19 -18.48 -11.79
CA PRO A 200 24.25 -19.92 -12.00
C PRO A 200 23.64 -20.76 -10.87
N LEU A 201 23.72 -20.28 -9.61
CA LEU A 201 23.11 -20.97 -8.46
C LEU A 201 21.58 -20.89 -8.48
N LEU A 202 21.04 -19.86 -9.15
CA LEU A 202 19.62 -19.56 -9.22
C LEU A 202 18.97 -20.04 -10.53
N GLY A 203 19.77 -20.46 -11.50
CA GLY A 203 19.29 -20.74 -12.86
C GLY A 203 18.84 -19.48 -13.61
N GLU A 204 19.44 -18.33 -13.31
CA GLU A 204 19.14 -17.04 -13.96
C GLU A 204 20.23 -16.62 -14.94
N GLU A 205 19.87 -15.74 -15.87
CA GLU A 205 20.81 -15.08 -16.78
C GLU A 205 21.56 -13.94 -16.08
N VAL A 206 22.89 -13.90 -16.26
CA VAL A 206 23.79 -12.95 -15.56
C VAL A 206 23.38 -11.49 -15.79
N ASP A 207 23.09 -11.10 -17.03
CA ASP A 207 22.74 -9.71 -17.34
C ASP A 207 21.37 -9.31 -16.77
N SER A 208 20.41 -10.25 -16.71
CA SER A 208 19.09 -10.02 -16.12
C SER A 208 19.23 -9.80 -14.60
N PHE A 209 19.93 -10.71 -13.92
CA PHE A 209 20.15 -10.62 -12.49
C PHE A 209 20.96 -9.36 -12.11
N ALA A 210 21.99 -9.01 -12.89
CA ALA A 210 22.78 -7.79 -12.66
C ALA A 210 21.92 -6.52 -12.75
N LYS A 211 21.01 -6.43 -13.73
CA LYS A 211 20.05 -5.31 -13.83
C LYS A 211 19.11 -5.27 -12.63
N ALA A 212 18.60 -6.41 -12.19
CA ALA A 212 17.73 -6.50 -11.02
C ALA A 212 18.45 -6.08 -9.72
N VAL A 213 19.73 -6.45 -9.55
CA VAL A 213 20.57 -5.97 -8.44
C VAL A 213 20.79 -4.46 -8.50
N CYS A 214 21.13 -3.91 -9.67
CA CYS A 214 21.27 -2.46 -9.85
C CYS A 214 19.98 -1.71 -9.48
N ALA A 215 18.83 -2.19 -9.99
CA ALA A 215 17.53 -1.62 -9.70
C ALA A 215 17.20 -1.69 -8.19
N ALA A 216 17.49 -2.83 -7.55
CA ALA A 216 17.26 -3.00 -6.11
C ALA A 216 18.13 -2.06 -5.25
N ARG A 217 19.40 -1.84 -5.63
CA ARG A 217 20.32 -0.90 -4.96
C ARG A 217 19.91 0.56 -5.13
N GLN A 218 19.48 0.93 -6.34
CA GLN A 218 18.99 2.28 -6.65
C GLN A 218 17.62 2.54 -6.01
N GLY A 219 16.86 1.50 -5.71
CA GLY A 219 15.58 1.61 -5.05
C GLY A 219 15.71 2.09 -3.60
N GLY A 220 15.56 3.39 -3.39
CA GLY A 220 15.12 3.96 -2.12
C GLY A 220 13.86 3.25 -1.61
N GLU A 221 13.51 3.43 -0.33
CA GLU A 221 12.29 2.84 0.26
C GLU A 221 11.12 2.96 -0.72
N ARG A 222 10.72 1.85 -1.33
CA ARG A 222 9.49 1.85 -2.13
C ARG A 222 8.37 2.22 -1.17
N ASN A 223 7.51 3.13 -1.60
CA ASN A 223 6.36 3.51 -0.78
C ASN A 223 5.65 2.24 -0.32
N ALA A 224 5.35 2.17 0.97
CA ALA A 224 4.55 1.10 1.55
C ALA A 224 3.16 0.97 0.89
N ASN A 225 2.77 1.95 0.07
CA ASN A 225 1.54 1.96 -0.69
C ASN A 225 1.84 1.97 -2.20
N LEU A 226 1.20 1.07 -2.95
CA LEU A 226 1.22 0.98 -4.40
C LEU A 226 -0.15 1.41 -4.96
N SER A 227 -0.19 2.59 -5.58
CA SER A 227 -1.39 3.14 -6.24
C SER A 227 -1.44 2.74 -7.72
N ILE A 228 -2.48 2.00 -8.10
CA ILE A 228 -2.66 1.44 -9.44
C ILE A 228 -3.90 2.03 -10.09
N LEU A 229 -3.76 2.67 -11.25
CA LEU A 229 -4.88 3.10 -12.08
C LEU A 229 -5.23 2.04 -13.13
N VAL A 230 -6.48 1.61 -13.25
CA VAL A 230 -6.89 0.60 -14.23
C VAL A 230 -7.81 1.19 -15.29
N LEU A 231 -7.34 1.25 -16.54
CA LEU A 231 -8.04 1.78 -17.70
C LEU A 231 -8.38 0.66 -18.70
N GLY A 232 -9.44 0.82 -19.46
CA GLY A 232 -9.85 -0.15 -20.49
C GLY A 232 -11.22 0.13 -21.08
N GLU A 233 -11.50 -0.45 -22.25
CA GLU A 233 -12.80 -0.34 -22.92
C GLU A 233 -13.89 -1.12 -22.16
N CYS A 234 -15.15 -0.76 -22.40
CA CYS A 234 -16.27 -1.55 -21.89
C CYS A 234 -16.20 -3.00 -22.43
N GLY A 235 -16.26 -3.98 -21.52
CA GLY A 235 -16.20 -5.40 -21.88
C GLY A 235 -14.79 -5.99 -21.98
N ASP A 236 -13.72 -5.22 -21.74
CA ASP A 236 -12.34 -5.71 -21.77
C ASP A 236 -11.98 -6.61 -20.56
N GLY A 237 -12.89 -6.82 -19.61
CA GLY A 237 -12.62 -7.65 -18.43
C GLY A 237 -11.89 -6.92 -17.30
N LYS A 238 -11.82 -5.58 -17.34
CA LYS A 238 -11.31 -4.74 -16.24
C LYS A 238 -11.92 -5.09 -14.88
N SER A 239 -13.24 -5.13 -14.76
CA SER A 239 -13.87 -5.46 -13.47
C SER A 239 -13.51 -6.86 -12.98
N THR A 240 -13.30 -7.82 -13.90
CA THR A 240 -12.85 -9.16 -13.55
C THR A 240 -11.40 -9.15 -13.04
N LEU A 241 -10.52 -8.40 -13.72
CA LEU A 241 -9.14 -8.19 -13.28
C LEU A 241 -9.08 -7.55 -11.89
N ILE A 242 -9.85 -6.48 -11.66
CA ILE A 242 -9.88 -5.77 -10.38
C ILE A 242 -10.40 -6.68 -9.28
N ASN A 243 -11.46 -7.45 -9.53
CA ASN A 243 -11.97 -8.41 -8.55
C ASN A 243 -10.95 -9.51 -8.21
N ALA A 244 -10.11 -9.92 -9.15
CA ALA A 244 -9.04 -10.88 -8.89
C ALA A 244 -7.87 -10.27 -8.09
N MET A 245 -7.66 -8.97 -8.21
CA MET A 245 -6.63 -8.24 -7.47
C MET A 245 -7.12 -7.64 -6.16
N ARG A 246 -8.43 -7.58 -5.89
CA ARG A 246 -9.01 -6.97 -4.68
C ARG A 246 -8.83 -7.86 -3.46
N ASP A 247 -8.65 -7.26 -2.29
CA ASP A 247 -8.74 -8.00 -1.03
C ASP A 247 -10.17 -8.58 -0.85
N PRO A 248 -10.34 -9.92 -0.74
CA PRO A 248 -11.63 -10.53 -0.50
C PRO A 248 -12.23 -10.21 0.88
N ALA A 249 -11.42 -9.77 1.85
CA ALA A 249 -11.89 -9.40 3.18
C ALA A 249 -12.68 -8.08 3.20
N CYS A 250 -12.46 -7.21 2.21
CA CYS A 250 -13.26 -6.01 2.03
C CYS A 250 -14.60 -6.37 1.37
N GLN A 251 -15.68 -6.42 2.17
CA GLN A 251 -17.04 -6.76 1.71
C GLN A 251 -17.54 -5.90 0.52
N GLU A 252 -18.44 -6.50 -0.25
CA GLU A 252 -18.82 -6.22 -1.65
C GLU A 252 -19.22 -4.79 -2.03
N GLN A 253 -18.96 -4.47 -3.31
CA GLN A 253 -20.04 -4.03 -4.20
C GLN A 253 -20.36 -5.15 -5.20
N GLN A 254 -21.66 -5.37 -5.44
CA GLN A 254 -22.21 -6.34 -6.38
C GLN A 254 -21.56 -6.19 -7.76
N ALA A 255 -20.93 -7.26 -8.27
CA ALA A 255 -20.59 -7.35 -9.69
C ALA A 255 -21.89 -7.45 -10.49
N GLY A 256 -22.45 -6.30 -10.88
CA GLY A 256 -23.68 -6.25 -11.66
C GLY A 256 -23.49 -6.93 -13.01
N LYS A 257 -24.21 -8.03 -13.28
CA LYS A 257 -24.33 -8.66 -14.61
C LYS A 257 -25.09 -7.79 -15.63
N ASN A 258 -25.19 -6.48 -15.40
CA ASN A 258 -25.87 -5.56 -16.29
C ASN A 258 -24.91 -5.12 -17.40
N LEU A 259 -25.25 -5.47 -18.64
CA LEU A 259 -24.51 -5.12 -19.87
C LEU A 259 -24.41 -3.60 -20.15
N ARG A 260 -24.92 -2.73 -19.26
CA ARG A 260 -25.04 -1.28 -19.46
C ARG A 260 -23.97 -0.43 -18.74
N GLY A 261 -22.86 -1.03 -18.33
CA GLY A 261 -21.83 -0.32 -17.58
C GLY A 261 -22.27 0.01 -16.15
N VAL A 262 -21.54 -0.52 -15.17
CA VAL A 262 -21.92 -0.42 -13.75
C VAL A 262 -21.12 0.68 -13.04
N THR A 263 -19.94 1.02 -13.58
CA THR A 263 -19.01 1.98 -12.97
C THR A 263 -19.15 3.33 -13.69
N LYS A 264 -19.84 4.28 -13.07
CA LYS A 264 -20.00 5.67 -13.56
C LYS A 264 -19.09 6.69 -12.88
N GLU A 265 -18.36 6.26 -11.86
CA GLU A 265 -17.44 7.08 -11.06
C GLU A 265 -16.13 6.30 -10.90
N VAL A 266 -15.00 7.01 -10.83
CA VAL A 266 -13.72 6.39 -10.48
C VAL A 266 -13.74 5.99 -9.01
N ARG A 267 -13.49 4.71 -8.72
CA ARG A 267 -13.56 4.16 -7.36
C ARG A 267 -12.19 3.69 -6.89
N CYS A 268 -11.80 4.08 -5.68
CA CYS A 268 -10.62 3.53 -5.02
C CYS A 268 -11.03 2.30 -4.20
N VAL A 269 -10.46 1.13 -4.51
CA VAL A 269 -10.66 -0.11 -3.77
C VAL A 269 -9.32 -0.66 -3.25
N PRO A 270 -9.29 -1.24 -2.04
CA PRO A 270 -8.08 -1.89 -1.52
C PRO A 270 -7.79 -3.17 -2.29
N GLY A 271 -6.55 -3.31 -2.76
CA GLY A 271 -6.03 -4.49 -3.42
C GLY A 271 -5.43 -5.50 -2.43
N LEU A 272 -5.22 -6.74 -2.90
CA LEU A 272 -4.38 -7.72 -2.25
C LEU A 272 -2.96 -7.14 -2.13
N PRO A 273 -2.33 -7.23 -0.95
CA PRO A 273 -0.95 -6.81 -0.78
C PRO A 273 -0.02 -7.49 -1.79
N LEU A 274 0.86 -6.70 -2.41
CA LEU A 274 1.86 -7.19 -3.36
C LEU A 274 3.24 -7.08 -2.71
N GLY A 275 3.75 -8.22 -2.22
CA GLY A 275 4.93 -8.23 -1.34
C GLY A 275 4.60 -7.53 -0.03
N ASP A 276 5.38 -6.49 0.29
CA ASP A 276 5.21 -5.64 1.48
C ASP A 276 4.49 -4.31 1.18
N MET A 277 3.88 -4.19 -0.01
CA MET A 277 3.15 -2.99 -0.41
C MET A 277 1.64 -3.20 -0.27
N ASP A 278 0.99 -2.28 0.43
CA ASP A 278 -0.46 -2.13 0.44
C ASP A 278 -0.92 -1.57 -0.90
N VAL A 279 -1.89 -2.21 -1.54
CA VAL A 279 -2.30 -1.83 -2.89
C VAL A 279 -3.59 -1.00 -2.85
N LYS A 280 -3.60 0.13 -3.56
CA LYS A 280 -4.80 0.91 -3.85
C LYS A 280 -5.10 0.84 -5.34
N ILE A 281 -6.29 0.38 -5.71
CA ILE A 281 -6.70 0.22 -7.11
C ILE A 281 -7.77 1.24 -7.42
N TYR A 282 -7.52 2.08 -8.43
CA TYR A 282 -8.48 3.03 -8.98
C TYR A 282 -9.18 2.40 -10.18
N ASP A 283 -10.42 1.92 -9.98
CA ASP A 283 -11.29 1.40 -11.02
C ASP A 283 -11.93 2.56 -11.78
N THR A 284 -11.66 2.68 -13.07
CA THR A 284 -12.28 3.71 -13.90
C THR A 284 -13.51 3.16 -14.63
N PRO A 285 -14.44 4.01 -15.07
CA PRO A 285 -15.41 3.62 -16.09
C PRO A 285 -14.76 3.03 -17.35
N GLY A 286 -15.51 2.19 -18.06
CA GLY A 286 -15.11 1.66 -19.38
C GLY A 286 -15.15 2.75 -20.44
N ILE A 287 -14.08 2.89 -21.23
CA ILE A 287 -14.11 3.80 -22.39
C ILE A 287 -15.07 3.23 -23.43
N GLY A 288 -15.88 4.08 -24.06
CA GLY A 288 -16.88 3.65 -25.05
C GLY A 288 -18.16 3.08 -24.45
N ASP A 289 -18.36 3.21 -23.14
CA ASP A 289 -19.71 3.14 -22.57
C ASP A 289 -20.55 4.29 -23.16
N MET A 290 -21.83 4.04 -23.47
CA MET A 290 -22.68 5.05 -24.12
C MET A 290 -22.82 6.34 -23.30
N ASP A 291 -22.54 6.24 -22.00
CA ASP A 291 -22.76 7.29 -21.02
C ASP A 291 -21.48 8.10 -20.69
N ILE A 292 -20.30 7.74 -21.22
CA ILE A 292 -19.01 8.32 -20.77
C ILE A 292 -18.12 8.67 -21.96
N SER A 293 -18.00 9.96 -22.22
CA SER A 293 -17.11 10.51 -23.24
C SER A 293 -15.64 10.49 -22.78
N PRO A 294 -14.66 10.59 -23.70
CA PRO A 294 -13.26 10.79 -23.32
C PRO A 294 -13.01 12.07 -22.50
N SER A 295 -13.84 13.09 -22.66
CA SER A 295 -13.79 14.32 -21.87
C SER A 295 -14.21 14.06 -20.42
N ASP A 296 -15.30 13.30 -20.22
CA ASP A 296 -15.75 12.89 -18.89
C ASP A 296 -14.67 12.08 -18.16
N LEU A 297 -13.99 11.17 -18.88
CA LEU A 297 -12.89 10.41 -18.31
C LEU A 297 -11.75 11.31 -17.81
N CYS A 298 -11.36 12.33 -18.58
CA CYS A 298 -10.31 13.26 -18.15
C CYS A 298 -10.70 13.99 -16.87
N MET A 299 -11.94 14.48 -16.79
CA MET A 299 -12.45 15.17 -15.61
C MET A 299 -12.50 14.24 -14.39
N MET A 300 -12.95 12.99 -14.56
CA MET A 300 -12.97 12.03 -13.46
C MET A 300 -11.56 11.70 -12.97
N LEU A 301 -10.59 11.59 -13.88
CA LEU A 301 -9.18 11.39 -13.51
C LEU A 301 -8.61 12.62 -12.81
N GLU A 302 -8.92 13.82 -13.28
CA GLU A 302 -8.52 15.06 -12.62
C GLU A 302 -9.07 15.15 -11.19
N ALA A 303 -10.35 14.85 -11.00
CA ALA A 303 -10.99 14.88 -9.69
C ALA A 303 -10.36 13.89 -8.69
N VAL A 304 -9.86 12.74 -9.17
CA VAL A 304 -9.26 11.70 -8.32
C VAL A 304 -7.75 11.84 -8.15
N LEU A 305 -7.04 12.29 -9.19
CA LEU A 305 -5.57 12.33 -9.24
C LEU A 305 -4.99 13.72 -8.99
N SER A 306 -5.80 14.78 -8.93
CA SER A 306 -5.35 16.14 -8.56
C SER A 306 -4.64 16.20 -7.20
N GLY A 307 -4.90 15.23 -6.32
CA GLY A 307 -4.30 15.14 -4.99
C GLY A 307 -3.18 14.11 -4.82
N GLY A 308 -2.75 13.40 -5.88
CA GLY A 308 -1.74 12.37 -5.71
C GLY A 308 -1.22 11.72 -6.99
N ASP A 309 0.04 11.32 -6.94
CA ASP A 309 0.68 10.53 -7.98
C ASP A 309 0.28 9.06 -7.88
N ILE A 310 0.33 8.36 -9.02
CA ILE A 310 0.14 6.90 -9.11
C ILE A 310 1.47 6.20 -9.34
N ASP A 311 1.62 4.98 -8.86
CA ASP A 311 2.84 4.19 -9.03
C ASP A 311 2.78 3.35 -10.31
N ALA A 312 1.58 2.93 -10.70
CA ALA A 312 1.36 2.07 -11.87
C ALA A 312 0.06 2.40 -12.61
N MET A 313 0.05 2.12 -13.91
CA MET A 313 -1.17 2.13 -14.72
C MET A 313 -1.31 0.79 -15.45
N ILE A 314 -2.48 0.16 -15.31
CA ILE A 314 -2.81 -1.06 -16.05
C ILE A 314 -3.83 -0.70 -17.13
N VAL A 315 -3.49 -1.03 -18.38
CA VAL A 315 -4.39 -0.86 -19.52
C VAL A 315 -4.86 -2.22 -19.96
N THR A 316 -6.15 -2.51 -19.77
CA THR A 316 -6.72 -3.80 -20.14
C THR A 316 -7.07 -3.82 -21.62
N CYS A 317 -6.72 -4.90 -22.30
CA CYS A 317 -7.15 -5.19 -23.66
C CYS A 317 -7.31 -6.72 -23.82
N PRO A 318 -8.42 -7.24 -24.37
CA PRO A 318 -8.57 -8.67 -24.60
C PRO A 318 -7.44 -9.24 -25.45
N ALA A 319 -6.82 -10.33 -25.00
CA ALA A 319 -5.77 -11.03 -25.72
C ALA A 319 -6.25 -11.57 -27.08
N THR A 320 -7.56 -11.78 -27.26
CA THR A 320 -8.19 -12.18 -28.52
C THR A 320 -8.27 -11.04 -29.55
N ASN A 321 -7.96 -9.80 -29.18
CA ASN A 321 -8.00 -8.68 -30.12
C ASN A 321 -6.71 -8.65 -30.96
N LYS A 322 -6.88 -8.57 -32.28
CA LYS A 322 -5.75 -8.48 -33.22
C LYS A 322 -5.08 -7.11 -33.25
N SER A 323 -5.78 -6.07 -32.78
CA SER A 323 -5.34 -4.68 -32.79
C SER A 323 -5.91 -3.90 -31.61
N ILE A 324 -5.32 -2.73 -31.36
CA ILE A 324 -5.76 -1.82 -30.31
C ILE A 324 -7.06 -1.15 -30.75
N ARG A 325 -8.08 -1.30 -29.91
CA ARG A 325 -9.38 -0.66 -30.12
C ARG A 325 -9.33 0.83 -29.76
N LEU A 326 -10.44 1.51 -30.02
CA LEU A 326 -10.58 2.94 -29.72
C LEU A 326 -10.21 3.27 -28.27
N GLY A 327 -10.64 2.45 -27.30
CA GLY A 327 -10.32 2.66 -25.89
C GLY A 327 -8.81 2.72 -25.62
N GLY A 328 -8.04 1.78 -26.17
CA GLY A 328 -6.59 1.78 -26.02
C GLY A 328 -5.92 2.99 -26.70
N ARG A 329 -6.42 3.44 -27.85
CA ARG A 329 -5.92 4.65 -28.53
C ARG A 329 -6.19 5.92 -27.74
N VAL A 330 -7.36 6.03 -27.11
CA VAL A 330 -7.67 7.14 -26.19
C VAL A 330 -6.69 7.16 -25.02
N VAL A 331 -6.41 6.01 -24.42
CA VAL A 331 -5.41 5.89 -23.34
C VAL A 331 -4.02 6.29 -23.81
N GLN A 332 -3.59 5.91 -25.02
CA GLN A 332 -2.30 6.36 -25.57
C GLN A 332 -2.21 7.88 -25.67
N GLN A 333 -3.28 8.57 -26.07
CA GLN A 333 -3.29 10.04 -26.14
C GLN A 333 -3.29 10.65 -24.74
N LEU A 334 -4.03 10.05 -23.81
CA LEU A 334 -4.11 10.51 -22.43
C LEU A 334 -2.75 10.39 -21.72
N VAL A 335 -2.03 9.28 -21.91
CA VAL A 335 -0.68 9.09 -21.38
C VAL A 335 0.31 10.10 -21.98
N ASP A 336 0.21 10.32 -23.28
CA ASP A 336 1.11 11.23 -24.02
C ASP A 336 0.95 12.69 -23.58
N MET A 337 -0.29 13.12 -23.32
CA MET A 337 -0.61 14.52 -23.06
C MET A 337 -0.83 14.86 -21.58
N GLY A 338 -1.30 13.89 -20.79
CA GLY A 338 -1.76 14.14 -19.42
C GLY A 338 -0.98 13.41 -18.33
N PHE A 339 -0.17 12.40 -18.65
CA PHE A 339 0.69 11.77 -17.65
C PHE A 339 2.14 12.20 -17.84
N HIS A 340 2.81 12.52 -16.74
CA HIS A 340 4.20 12.99 -16.72
C HIS A 340 5.05 12.14 -15.78
N GLY A 341 6.36 12.09 -16.07
CA GLY A 341 7.37 11.31 -15.34
C GLY A 341 8.43 10.75 -16.31
N GLU A 342 9.69 10.64 -15.85
CA GLU A 342 10.83 10.19 -16.68
C GLU A 342 10.64 8.78 -17.24
N ASP A 343 9.96 7.88 -16.49
CA ASP A 343 9.62 6.52 -16.97
C ASP A 343 8.11 6.26 -16.97
N ARG A 344 7.29 7.25 -17.36
CA ARG A 344 5.83 7.07 -17.35
C ARG A 344 5.38 5.84 -18.15
N TRP A 345 6.01 5.55 -19.28
CA TRP A 345 5.68 4.39 -20.11
C TRP A 345 6.18 3.06 -19.53
N ALA A 346 7.33 3.05 -18.87
CA ALA A 346 7.84 1.86 -18.17
C ALA A 346 6.92 1.45 -16.99
N ARG A 347 6.11 2.38 -16.48
CA ARG A 347 5.11 2.16 -15.43
C ARG A 347 3.72 1.76 -15.94
N ILE A 348 3.57 1.63 -17.24
CA ILE A 348 2.33 1.18 -17.86
C ILE A 348 2.45 -0.30 -18.21
N ILE A 349 1.47 -1.08 -17.74
CA ILE A 349 1.35 -2.50 -18.03
C ILE A 349 0.14 -2.70 -18.95
N LEU A 350 0.37 -3.19 -20.16
CA LEU A 350 -0.68 -3.62 -21.08
C LEU A 350 -1.12 -5.04 -20.71
N ALA A 351 -2.29 -5.17 -20.08
CA ALA A 351 -2.82 -6.44 -19.61
C ALA A 351 -3.77 -7.09 -20.65
N GLY A 352 -3.30 -8.19 -21.23
CA GLY A 352 -4.00 -9.07 -22.17
C GLY A 352 -5.02 -9.95 -21.47
N THR A 353 -6.22 -9.43 -21.23
CA THR A 353 -7.28 -10.15 -20.49
C THR A 353 -7.93 -11.25 -21.33
N LYS A 354 -8.68 -12.16 -20.68
CA LYS A 354 -9.36 -13.29 -21.35
C LYS A 354 -8.37 -14.20 -22.10
N ALA A 355 -7.13 -14.30 -21.62
CA ALA A 355 -6.11 -15.13 -22.26
C ALA A 355 -6.51 -16.62 -22.31
N ASP A 356 -7.37 -17.08 -21.41
CA ASP A 356 -7.99 -18.41 -21.44
C ASP A 356 -8.83 -18.69 -22.68
N LYS A 357 -9.31 -17.63 -23.37
CA LYS A 357 -10.08 -17.72 -24.61
C LYS A 357 -9.24 -17.50 -25.86
N ALA A 358 -8.01 -17.03 -25.69
CA ALA A 358 -7.11 -16.75 -26.80
C ALA A 358 -6.31 -17.99 -27.18
N ASP A 359 -6.20 -18.25 -28.48
CA ASP A 359 -5.30 -19.28 -29.01
C ASP A 359 -3.83 -18.82 -28.95
N ASP A 360 -2.89 -19.72 -29.27
CA ASP A 360 -1.45 -19.42 -29.19
C ASP A 360 -1.01 -18.34 -30.19
N GLU A 361 -1.69 -18.20 -31.34
CA GLU A 361 -1.39 -17.18 -32.34
C GLU A 361 -1.85 -15.81 -31.84
N GLU A 362 -3.05 -15.72 -31.26
CA GLU A 362 -3.59 -14.51 -30.64
C GLU A 362 -2.73 -14.05 -29.45
N ARG A 363 -2.32 -14.97 -28.57
CA ARG A 363 -1.41 -14.67 -27.45
C ARG A 363 -0.07 -14.12 -27.94
N ARG A 364 0.50 -14.75 -28.97
CA ARG A 364 1.76 -14.28 -29.58
C ARG A 364 1.59 -12.92 -30.26
N ASN A 365 0.50 -12.72 -31.00
CA ASN A 365 0.20 -11.45 -31.65
C ASN A 365 -0.01 -10.33 -30.62
N PHE A 366 -0.63 -10.62 -29.48
CA PHE A 366 -0.78 -9.67 -28.39
C PHE A 366 0.58 -9.21 -27.84
N GLN A 367 1.46 -10.17 -27.53
CA GLN A 367 2.79 -9.90 -26.98
C GLN A 367 3.74 -9.22 -27.98
N THR A 368 3.46 -9.33 -29.28
CA THR A 368 4.28 -8.75 -30.36
C THR A 368 3.62 -7.53 -30.99
N SER A 369 2.73 -7.72 -31.95
CA SER A 369 2.10 -6.66 -32.75
C SER A 369 1.29 -5.67 -31.91
N VAL A 370 0.41 -6.15 -31.02
CA VAL A 370 -0.47 -5.28 -30.21
C VAL A 370 0.36 -4.48 -29.20
N LYS A 371 1.32 -5.12 -28.53
CA LYS A 371 2.28 -4.44 -27.65
C LYS A 371 3.05 -3.34 -28.42
N ALA A 372 3.59 -3.67 -29.59
CA ALA A 372 4.36 -2.72 -30.40
C ALA A 372 3.52 -1.53 -30.87
N ASP A 373 2.27 -1.78 -31.29
CA ASP A 373 1.32 -0.72 -31.66
C ASP A 373 1.00 0.18 -30.45
N PHE A 374 0.85 -0.41 -29.25
CA PHE A 374 0.45 0.32 -28.04
C PHE A 374 1.56 1.24 -27.56
N PHE A 375 2.79 0.74 -27.55
CA PHE A 375 3.96 1.48 -27.13
C PHE A 375 4.70 2.16 -28.29
N SER A 376 4.11 2.25 -29.48
CA SER A 376 4.73 2.84 -30.68
C SER A 376 5.28 4.26 -30.44
N LYS A 377 4.57 5.07 -29.66
CA LYS A 377 5.03 6.42 -29.26
C LYS A 377 6.22 6.39 -28.31
N ALA A 378 6.21 5.50 -27.31
CA ALA A 378 7.32 5.33 -26.37
C ALA A 378 8.59 4.86 -27.09
N LEU A 379 8.43 3.91 -28.04
CA LEU A 379 9.49 3.42 -28.90
C LEU A 379 10.11 4.54 -29.75
N ALA A 380 9.29 5.43 -30.31
CA ALA A 380 9.77 6.59 -31.06
C ALA A 380 10.57 7.57 -30.17
N ALA A 381 10.18 7.70 -28.90
CA ALA A 381 10.86 8.53 -27.92
C ALA A 381 12.13 7.87 -27.30
N ARG A 382 12.43 6.60 -27.65
CA ARG A 382 13.50 5.79 -27.04
C ARG A 382 13.40 5.66 -25.52
N GLU A 383 12.18 5.74 -24.99
CA GLU A 383 11.94 5.48 -23.57
C GLU A 383 11.91 3.97 -23.31
N ASP A 384 12.19 3.56 -22.07
CA ASP A 384 12.03 2.16 -21.66
C ASP A 384 10.57 1.73 -21.86
N VAL A 385 10.39 0.67 -22.64
CA VAL A 385 9.09 0.25 -23.14
C VAL A 385 8.32 -0.45 -22.02
N GLY A 386 7.06 -0.06 -21.82
CA GLY A 386 6.17 -0.70 -20.86
C GLY A 386 6.00 -2.21 -21.09
N ASN A 387 5.54 -2.89 -20.05
CA ASN A 387 5.40 -4.35 -20.08
C ASN A 387 4.04 -4.76 -20.67
N ALA A 388 3.98 -5.95 -21.27
CA ALA A 388 2.72 -6.56 -21.66
C ALA A 388 2.61 -7.96 -21.06
N VAL A 389 1.50 -8.24 -20.39
CA VAL A 389 1.25 -9.49 -19.67
C VAL A 389 -0.05 -10.11 -20.14
N LEU A 390 -0.18 -11.44 -20.04
CA LEU A 390 -1.42 -12.14 -20.32
C LEU A 390 -2.12 -12.47 -19.01
N CYS A 391 -3.41 -12.16 -18.90
CA CYS A 391 -4.22 -12.37 -17.72
C CYS A 391 -5.40 -13.31 -18.03
N SER A 392 -5.64 -14.29 -17.17
CA SER A 392 -6.76 -15.24 -17.29
C SER A 392 -7.50 -15.43 -15.96
N ASN A 393 -8.75 -15.90 -16.04
CA ASN A 393 -9.54 -16.19 -14.85
C ASN A 393 -9.18 -17.52 -14.17
N GLN A 394 -8.20 -18.25 -14.70
CA GLN A 394 -7.76 -19.51 -14.11
C GLN A 394 -6.92 -19.26 -12.85
N ALA A 395 -6.81 -20.26 -11.98
CA ALA A 395 -5.94 -20.17 -10.81
C ALA A 395 -4.50 -19.86 -11.24
N GLY A 396 -3.90 -18.82 -10.67
CA GLY A 396 -2.57 -18.34 -11.07
C GLY A 396 -2.53 -17.45 -12.32
N GLY A 397 -3.67 -17.22 -12.99
CA GLY A 397 -3.77 -16.45 -14.23
C GLY A 397 -3.42 -14.96 -14.14
N TYR A 398 -2.94 -14.47 -12.99
CA TYR A 398 -2.54 -13.08 -12.75
C TYR A 398 -1.11 -12.96 -12.21
N GLU A 399 -0.35 -14.05 -12.13
CA GLU A 399 0.99 -14.03 -11.51
C GLU A 399 1.97 -13.16 -12.29
N ASP A 400 1.96 -13.24 -13.63
CA ASP A 400 2.79 -12.40 -14.50
C ASP A 400 2.53 -10.90 -14.29
N LEU A 401 1.27 -10.52 -14.05
CA LEU A 401 0.89 -9.14 -13.73
C LEU A 401 1.45 -8.72 -12.37
N LYS A 402 1.36 -9.57 -11.35
CA LYS A 402 1.93 -9.29 -10.02
C LYS A 402 3.44 -9.12 -10.09
N GLN A 403 4.13 -10.01 -10.79
CA GLN A 403 5.57 -9.91 -11.00
C GLN A 403 5.95 -8.64 -11.79
N SER A 404 5.12 -8.26 -12.76
CA SER A 404 5.31 -7.01 -13.50
C SER A 404 5.13 -5.78 -12.62
N LEU A 405 4.12 -5.77 -11.73
CA LEU A 405 3.92 -4.69 -10.75
C LEU A 405 5.08 -4.61 -9.74
N LEU A 406 5.61 -5.76 -9.30
CA LEU A 406 6.76 -5.84 -8.40
C LEU A 406 8.07 -5.42 -9.08
N SER A 407 8.18 -5.55 -10.39
CA SER A 407 9.38 -5.18 -11.16
C SER A 407 9.34 -3.75 -11.72
N LEU A 408 8.28 -2.97 -11.44
CA LEU A 408 8.20 -1.59 -11.89
C LEU A 408 9.40 -0.75 -11.39
N PRO A 409 9.89 0.21 -12.20
CA PRO A 409 10.94 1.12 -11.77
C PRO A 409 10.48 1.96 -10.57
N VAL A 410 11.44 2.53 -9.81
CA VAL A 410 11.14 3.38 -8.64
C VAL A 410 10.86 4.83 -9.05
N GLY A 411 9.80 5.41 -8.52
CA GLY A 411 9.25 6.70 -8.95
C GLY A 411 7.74 6.63 -9.19
N LYS A 412 7.13 7.76 -9.56
CA LYS A 412 5.68 7.88 -9.73
C LYS A 412 5.30 8.55 -11.04
N ILE A 413 4.05 8.39 -11.44
CA ILE A 413 3.42 9.08 -12.56
C ILE A 413 2.50 10.16 -11.99
N SER A 414 2.76 11.41 -12.34
CA SER A 414 1.88 12.53 -11.99
C SER A 414 0.89 12.77 -13.14
N TYR A 415 -0.39 12.98 -12.82
CA TYR A 415 -1.39 13.38 -13.80
C TYR A 415 -1.53 14.90 -13.84
N ARG A 416 -1.58 15.47 -15.04
CA ARG A 416 -2.01 16.85 -15.30
C ARG A 416 -3.04 16.80 -16.42
N PRO A 417 -4.15 17.53 -16.31
CA PRO A 417 -5.13 17.57 -17.38
C PRO A 417 -4.50 18.09 -18.68
N PRO A 418 -4.72 17.41 -19.82
CA PRO A 418 -4.18 17.87 -21.10
C PRO A 418 -4.86 19.19 -21.52
N PRO A 419 -4.14 20.10 -22.22
CA PRO A 419 -4.72 21.37 -22.68
C PRO A 419 -5.95 21.16 -23.58
N ASP A 420 -7.05 21.84 -23.24
CA ASP A 420 -8.39 21.65 -23.81
C ASP A 420 -8.39 21.60 -25.34
N VAL A 421 -7.88 22.65 -25.98
CA VAL A 421 -7.85 22.76 -27.45
C VAL A 421 -7.10 21.60 -28.11
N GLN A 422 -5.95 21.20 -27.55
CA GLN A 422 -5.14 20.12 -28.15
C GLN A 422 -5.81 18.76 -27.93
N TRP A 423 -6.40 18.55 -26.75
CA TRP A 423 -7.11 17.33 -26.42
C TRP A 423 -8.35 17.16 -27.31
N SER A 424 -9.18 18.20 -27.39
CA SER A 424 -10.38 18.25 -28.25
C SER A 424 -10.02 17.98 -29.70
N GLN A 425 -8.96 18.59 -30.25
CA GLN A 425 -8.50 18.34 -31.62
C GLN A 425 -8.05 16.89 -31.85
N ARG A 426 -7.27 16.31 -30.93
CA ARG A 426 -6.82 14.92 -31.08
C ARG A 426 -7.96 13.93 -30.93
N MET A 427 -8.88 14.16 -30.00
CA MET A 427 -10.06 13.31 -29.80
C MET A 427 -11.03 13.41 -30.98
N ALA A 428 -11.27 14.62 -31.49
CA ALA A 428 -12.06 14.85 -32.69
C ALA A 428 -11.52 14.06 -33.89
N GLY A 429 -10.19 14.10 -34.12
CA GLY A 429 -9.55 13.32 -35.18
C GLY A 429 -9.68 11.81 -34.97
N LEU A 430 -9.63 11.34 -33.72
CA LEU A 430 -9.74 9.92 -33.38
C LEU A 430 -11.19 9.40 -33.52
N LEU A 431 -12.16 10.22 -33.15
CA LEU A 431 -13.59 9.88 -33.12
C LEU A 431 -14.33 10.25 -34.41
N GLY A 432 -13.74 11.08 -35.26
CA GLY A 432 -14.38 11.59 -36.47
C GLY A 432 -15.49 12.61 -36.21
N VAL A 433 -15.40 13.38 -35.12
CA VAL A 433 -16.37 14.43 -34.73
C VAL A 433 -15.77 15.82 -34.92
N ASP A 434 -16.62 16.84 -35.02
CA ASP A 434 -16.18 18.24 -35.09
C ASP A 434 -15.55 18.69 -33.75
N PRO A 435 -14.30 19.19 -33.73
CA PRO A 435 -13.66 19.73 -32.53
C PRO A 435 -14.50 20.79 -31.80
N ALA A 436 -15.28 21.60 -32.52
CA ALA A 436 -16.09 22.65 -31.92
C ALA A 436 -17.22 22.12 -31.03
N MET A 437 -17.74 20.93 -31.34
CA MET A 437 -18.77 20.27 -30.54
C MET A 437 -18.19 19.78 -29.19
N LEU A 438 -17.01 19.17 -29.22
CA LEU A 438 -16.33 18.66 -28.01
C LEU A 438 -15.90 19.80 -27.08
N GLU A 439 -15.44 20.92 -27.64
CA GLU A 439 -15.05 22.09 -26.84
C GLU A 439 -16.24 22.68 -26.08
N LYS A 440 -17.39 22.79 -26.75
CA LYS A 440 -18.62 23.29 -26.13
C LYS A 440 -19.09 22.40 -24.99
N GLU A 441 -19.11 21.07 -25.20
CA GLU A 441 -19.48 20.08 -24.19
C GLU A 441 -18.56 20.14 -22.97
N ARG A 442 -17.25 20.26 -23.19
CA ARG A 442 -16.26 20.40 -22.11
C ARG A 442 -16.43 21.69 -21.32
N GLN A 443 -16.72 22.81 -21.98
CA GLN A 443 -16.94 24.10 -21.30
C GLN A 443 -18.19 24.05 -20.40
N GLU A 444 -19.28 23.44 -20.88
CA GLU A 444 -20.50 23.23 -20.10
C GLU A 444 -20.23 22.36 -18.86
N LEU A 445 -19.42 21.31 -19.03
CA LEU A 445 -18.99 20.42 -17.95
C LEU A 445 -18.06 21.09 -16.93
N GLN A 446 -17.12 21.94 -17.36
CA GLN A 446 -16.25 22.72 -16.46
C GLN A 446 -17.05 23.69 -15.60
N ASN A 447 -18.05 24.37 -16.18
CA ASN A 447 -18.94 25.24 -15.41
C ASN A 447 -19.71 24.43 -14.35
N CYS A 448 -20.17 23.23 -14.70
CA CYS A 448 -20.85 22.33 -13.77
C CYS A 448 -19.93 21.84 -12.63
N LEU A 449 -18.66 21.53 -12.92
CA LEU A 449 -17.68 21.19 -11.89
C LEU A 449 -17.42 22.35 -10.93
N GLY A 450 -17.29 23.57 -11.43
CA GLY A 450 -17.10 24.76 -10.59
C GLY A 450 -18.23 24.94 -9.58
N ASP A 451 -19.48 24.74 -10.01
CA ASP A 451 -20.66 24.77 -9.13
C ASP A 451 -20.62 23.66 -8.06
N LEU A 452 -20.20 22.45 -8.44
CA LEU A 452 -20.09 21.30 -7.52
C LEU A 452 -18.96 21.47 -6.50
N GLU A 453 -17.82 22.02 -6.91
CA GLU A 453 -16.70 22.31 -6.01
C GLU A 453 -17.10 23.37 -4.96
N GLU A 454 -17.82 24.41 -5.38
CA GLU A 454 -18.36 25.42 -4.47
C GLU A 454 -19.33 24.80 -3.44
N GLN A 455 -20.25 23.93 -3.88
CA GLN A 455 -21.13 23.20 -2.97
C GLN A 455 -20.36 22.29 -2.01
N ARG A 456 -19.32 21.60 -2.49
CA ARG A 456 -18.48 20.73 -1.65
C ARG A 456 -17.72 21.53 -0.60
N ARG A 457 -17.22 22.71 -0.96
CA ARG A 457 -16.56 23.64 -0.03
C ARG A 457 -17.51 24.08 1.07
N GLN A 458 -18.71 24.54 0.72
CA GLN A 458 -19.75 24.94 1.68
C GLN A 458 -20.14 23.79 2.63
N LEU A 459 -20.25 22.56 2.11
CA LEU A 459 -20.53 21.39 2.93
C LEU A 459 -19.37 21.03 3.87
N GLN A 460 -18.12 21.16 3.40
CA GLN A 460 -16.94 20.92 4.23
C GLN A 460 -16.82 21.95 5.36
N GLU A 461 -17.04 23.24 5.08
CA GLU A 461 -17.07 24.30 6.08
C GLU A 461 -18.16 24.03 7.14
N THR A 462 -19.35 23.64 6.70
CA THR A 462 -20.46 23.30 7.60
C THR A 462 -20.12 22.10 8.49
N ARG A 463 -19.46 21.07 7.95
CA ARG A 463 -18.99 19.91 8.72
C ARG A 463 -17.88 20.27 9.70
N ALA A 464 -16.94 21.14 9.32
CA ALA A 464 -15.87 21.58 10.20
C ALA A 464 -16.44 22.38 11.39
N ALA A 465 -17.41 23.27 11.13
CA ALA A 465 -18.11 24.00 12.17
C ALA A 465 -18.84 23.06 13.15
N LEU A 466 -19.49 22.01 12.63
CA LEU A 466 -20.14 20.99 13.47
C LEU A 466 -19.13 20.23 14.35
N ALA A 467 -17.99 19.83 13.78
CA ALA A 467 -16.96 19.10 14.53
C ALA A 467 -16.35 19.93 15.67
N ILE A 468 -16.21 21.25 15.48
CA ILE A 468 -15.77 22.16 16.53
C ILE A 468 -16.81 22.22 17.65
N GLN A 469 -18.10 22.40 17.32
CA GLN A 469 -19.18 22.41 18.31
C GLN A 469 -19.27 21.09 19.11
N GLU A 470 -19.09 19.95 18.45
CA GLU A 470 -19.11 18.64 19.11
C GLU A 470 -17.91 18.45 20.05
N ARG A 471 -16.73 18.97 19.68
CA ARG A 471 -15.55 18.97 20.55
C ARG A 471 -15.75 19.85 21.79
N ASP A 472 -16.28 21.05 21.62
CA ASP A 472 -16.57 21.96 22.74
C ASP A 472 -17.57 21.34 23.71
N PHE A 473 -18.55 20.60 23.19
CA PHE A 473 -19.52 19.86 24.00
C PHE A 473 -18.86 18.73 24.81
N ILE A 474 -17.94 17.95 24.22
CA ILE A 474 -17.21 16.91 24.94
C ILE A 474 -16.36 17.53 26.06
N ASN A 475 -15.73 18.67 25.80
CA ASN A 475 -14.94 19.41 26.80
C ASN A 475 -15.82 19.93 27.96
N LEU A 476 -16.99 20.49 27.67
CA LEU A 476 -17.93 20.93 28.70
C LEU A 476 -18.40 19.77 29.58
N ARG A 477 -18.77 18.64 28.94
CA ARG A 477 -19.24 17.44 29.64
C ARG A 477 -18.16 16.83 30.56
N THR A 478 -16.90 16.84 30.12
CA THR A 478 -15.78 16.37 30.93
C THR A 478 -15.49 17.32 32.10
N HIS A 479 -15.59 18.64 31.91
CA HIS A 479 -15.45 19.61 33.00
C HIS A 479 -16.52 19.42 34.08
N VAL A 480 -17.80 19.34 33.69
CA VAL A 480 -18.92 19.12 34.62
C VAL A 480 -18.76 17.79 35.38
N ALA A 481 -18.35 16.73 34.70
CA ALA A 481 -18.12 15.43 35.34
C ALA A 481 -16.94 15.49 36.35
N ALA A 482 -15.88 16.24 36.04
CA ALA A 482 -14.75 16.43 36.94
C ALA A 482 -15.14 17.23 38.20
N GLU A 483 -15.96 18.27 38.04
CA GLU A 483 -16.47 19.08 39.16
C GLU A 483 -17.41 18.27 40.06
N GLU A 484 -18.33 17.49 39.48
CA GLU A 484 -19.17 16.55 40.24
C GLU A 484 -18.32 15.54 41.02
N ALA A 485 -17.26 15.00 40.42
CA ALA A 485 -16.36 14.07 41.09
C ALA A 485 -15.59 14.73 42.25
N ARG A 486 -15.16 16.00 42.09
CA ARG A 486 -14.49 16.76 43.15
C ARG A 486 -15.40 16.95 44.36
N LEU A 487 -16.63 17.40 44.13
CA LEU A 487 -17.60 17.62 45.21
C LEU A 487 -18.01 16.33 45.92
N ARG A 488 -18.10 15.21 45.19
CA ARG A 488 -18.36 13.89 45.81
C ARG A 488 -17.23 13.48 46.76
N ARG A 489 -15.96 13.66 46.36
CA ARG A 489 -14.81 13.37 47.24
C ARG A 489 -14.81 14.27 48.47
N GLU A 490 -15.05 15.57 48.30
CA GLU A 490 -15.15 16.51 49.43
C GLU A 490 -16.28 16.11 50.40
N LEU A 491 -17.42 15.61 49.89
CA LEU A 491 -18.53 15.12 50.70
C LEU A 491 -18.17 13.84 51.46
N GLU A 492 -17.50 12.87 50.81
CA GLU A 492 -17.04 11.62 51.42
C GLU A 492 -16.00 11.89 52.52
N GLU A 493 -15.04 12.79 52.27
CA GLU A 493 -14.04 13.22 53.26
C GLU A 493 -14.72 13.87 54.48
N GLN A 494 -15.73 14.72 54.28
CA GLN A 494 -16.48 15.31 55.38
C GLN A 494 -17.32 14.28 56.15
N GLN A 495 -17.87 13.27 55.49
CA GLN A 495 -18.57 12.17 56.16
C GLN A 495 -17.62 11.37 57.05
N GLN A 496 -16.45 11.00 56.54
CA GLN A 496 -15.43 10.31 57.33
C GLN A 496 -14.91 11.16 58.49
N ALA A 497 -14.72 12.46 58.29
CA ALA A 497 -14.31 13.38 59.36
C ALA A 497 -15.39 13.49 60.45
N LEU A 498 -16.66 13.54 60.07
CA LEU A 498 -17.79 13.53 61.01
C LEU A 498 -17.83 12.22 61.81
N GLU A 499 -17.62 11.07 61.16
CA GLU A 499 -17.57 9.77 61.82
C GLU A 499 -16.40 9.63 62.79
N ARG A 500 -15.20 10.11 62.41
CA ARG A 500 -14.03 10.17 63.30
C ARG A 500 -14.28 11.10 64.49
N SER A 501 -14.86 12.27 64.25
CA SER A 501 -15.24 13.20 65.33
C SER A 501 -16.32 12.62 66.24
N ARG A 502 -17.26 11.82 65.72
CA ARG A 502 -18.24 11.08 66.54
C ARG A 502 -17.57 10.04 67.45
N ALA A 503 -16.52 9.38 66.97
CA ALA A 503 -15.72 8.44 67.77
C ALA A 503 -14.87 9.16 68.84
N ASP A 504 -14.26 10.31 68.51
CA ASP A 504 -13.46 11.10 69.46
C ASP A 504 -14.32 11.86 70.51
N GLN A 505 -15.61 12.06 70.23
CA GLN A 505 -16.55 12.80 71.08
C GLN A 505 -17.03 12.10 72.35
N GLU A 506 -16.59 10.88 72.62
CA GLU A 506 -16.74 10.32 73.97
C GLU A 506 -15.94 11.11 75.02
N LEU A 507 -15.05 12.05 74.61
CA LEU A 507 -14.24 12.86 75.53
C LEU A 507 -14.23 14.39 75.34
N ARG A 508 -14.69 15.01 74.21
CA ARG A 508 -14.76 16.50 74.06
C ARG A 508 -15.82 17.03 73.07
N GLY A 509 -16.57 18.06 73.49
CA GLY A 509 -17.06 19.24 72.73
C GLY A 509 -18.15 19.10 71.64
N GLU A 510 -19.36 19.62 71.88
CA GLU A 510 -20.49 19.70 70.92
C GLU A 510 -20.32 20.72 69.77
N ALA A 511 -19.45 21.72 69.93
CA ALA A 511 -19.31 22.84 68.98
C ALA A 511 -18.76 22.41 67.61
N ASP A 512 -17.78 21.50 67.59
CA ASP A 512 -17.18 21.00 66.34
C ASP A 512 -18.16 20.17 65.51
N ARG A 513 -19.11 19.48 66.18
CA ARG A 513 -20.19 18.72 65.53
C ARG A 513 -21.11 19.63 64.74
N GLN A 514 -21.56 20.72 65.37
CA GLN A 514 -22.45 21.68 64.72
C GLN A 514 -21.78 22.35 63.52
N GLN A 515 -20.48 22.62 63.60
CA GLN A 515 -19.73 23.21 62.49
C GLN A 515 -19.54 22.23 61.32
N ALA A 516 -19.22 20.96 61.58
CA ALA A 516 -19.09 19.93 60.56
C ALA A 516 -20.44 19.61 59.87
N GLU A 517 -21.53 19.57 60.63
CA GLU A 517 -22.86 19.30 60.10
C GLU A 517 -23.37 20.43 59.20
N ARG A 518 -23.12 21.70 59.57
CA ARG A 518 -23.39 22.86 58.71
C ARG A 518 -22.61 22.82 57.40
N ARG A 519 -21.34 22.41 57.42
CA ARG A 519 -20.54 22.23 56.19
C ARG A 519 -21.09 21.11 55.30
N ARG A 520 -21.51 19.98 55.89
CA ARG A 520 -22.12 18.85 55.15
C ARG A 520 -23.41 19.26 54.45
N LEU A 521 -24.29 19.99 55.15
CA LEU A 521 -25.52 20.54 54.57
C LEU A 521 -25.22 21.49 53.41
N GLY A 522 -24.25 22.39 53.58
CA GLY A 522 -23.82 23.30 52.51
C GLY A 522 -23.30 22.59 51.26
N LEU A 523 -22.46 21.54 51.42
CA LEU A 523 -21.98 20.74 50.28
C LEU A 523 -23.10 19.95 49.59
N THR A 524 -24.06 19.44 50.36
CA THR A 524 -25.20 18.68 49.81
C THR A 524 -26.10 19.57 48.96
N GLU A 525 -26.38 20.80 49.43
CA GLU A 525 -27.12 21.80 48.66
C GLU A 525 -26.35 22.26 47.41
N ALA A 526 -25.03 22.46 47.52
CA ALA A 526 -24.19 22.80 46.37
C ALA A 526 -24.23 21.69 45.29
N LEU A 527 -24.14 20.42 45.70
CA LEU A 527 -24.27 19.26 44.80
C LEU A 527 -25.65 19.17 44.15
N SER A 528 -26.72 19.50 44.88
CA SER A 528 -28.08 19.47 44.30
C SER A 528 -28.27 20.59 43.28
N ARG A 529 -27.75 21.79 43.54
CA ARG A 529 -27.78 22.92 42.60
C ARG A 529 -27.01 22.61 41.33
N LEU A 530 -25.79 22.08 41.45
CA LEU A 530 -24.98 21.68 40.29
C LEU A 530 -25.65 20.61 39.44
N ARG A 531 -26.34 19.63 40.05
CA ARG A 531 -27.13 18.64 39.29
C ARG A 531 -28.29 19.27 38.54
N GLN A 532 -29.03 20.17 39.18
CA GLN A 532 -30.12 20.89 38.52
C GLN A 532 -29.61 21.77 37.36
N GLU A 533 -28.51 22.49 37.57
CA GLU A 533 -27.90 23.33 36.55
C GLU A 533 -27.39 22.50 35.36
N LYS A 534 -26.72 21.38 35.64
CA LYS A 534 -26.32 20.39 34.64
C LYS A 534 -27.50 19.87 33.83
N ASP A 535 -28.61 19.51 34.48
CA ASP A 535 -29.79 18.99 33.79
C ASP A 535 -30.45 20.05 32.89
N VAL A 536 -30.45 21.31 33.32
CA VAL A 536 -30.93 22.44 32.49
C VAL A 536 -30.04 22.66 31.27
N ILE A 537 -28.72 22.67 31.45
CA ILE A 537 -27.74 22.82 30.36
C ILE A 537 -27.89 21.66 29.36
N LEU A 538 -27.90 20.41 29.84
CA LEU A 538 -28.08 19.22 29.00
C LEU A 538 -29.40 19.25 28.24
N SER A 539 -30.49 19.73 28.86
CA SER A 539 -31.79 19.86 28.21
C SER A 539 -31.81 20.93 27.11
N GLN A 540 -31.21 22.09 27.35
CA GLN A 540 -31.13 23.17 26.36
C GLN A 540 -30.27 22.76 25.16
N GLU A 541 -29.14 22.09 25.41
CA GLU A 541 -28.24 21.64 24.36
C GLU A 541 -28.80 20.45 23.56
N ALA A 542 -29.50 19.51 24.20
CA ALA A 542 -30.20 18.43 23.50
C ALA A 542 -31.20 19.00 22.47
N LYS A 543 -31.93 20.05 22.84
CA LYS A 543 -32.85 20.76 21.93
C LYS A 543 -32.11 21.48 20.80
N ALA A 544 -30.97 22.12 21.10
CA ALA A 544 -30.15 22.79 20.08
C ALA A 544 -29.57 21.79 19.06
N LEU A 545 -29.05 20.65 19.55
CA LEU A 545 -28.52 19.58 18.71
C LEU A 545 -29.62 18.95 17.84
N GLU A 546 -30.81 18.74 18.39
CA GLU A 546 -31.97 18.21 17.65
C GLU A 546 -32.42 19.19 16.56
N HIS A 547 -32.52 20.49 16.88
CA HIS A 547 -32.81 21.53 15.90
C HIS A 547 -31.78 21.55 14.76
N TYR A 548 -30.49 21.41 15.08
CA TYR A 548 -29.41 21.40 14.09
C TYR A 548 -29.44 20.13 13.22
N LYS A 549 -29.66 18.95 13.82
CA LYS A 549 -29.84 17.69 13.08
C LYS A 549 -31.01 17.78 12.10
N LYS A 550 -32.11 18.42 12.50
CA LYS A 550 -33.26 18.65 11.64
C LYS A 550 -32.91 19.57 10.47
N LYS A 551 -32.19 20.66 10.72
CA LYS A 551 -31.71 21.58 9.67
C LYS A 551 -30.79 20.88 8.67
N LEU A 552 -29.81 20.12 9.14
CA LEU A 552 -28.90 19.33 8.28
C LEU A 552 -29.66 18.28 7.46
N SER A 553 -30.67 17.65 8.05
CA SER A 553 -31.53 16.70 7.33
C SER A 553 -32.34 17.38 6.21
N GLN A 554 -32.84 18.60 6.45
CA GLN A 554 -33.56 19.39 5.45
C GLN A 554 -32.61 19.81 4.31
N GLU A 555 -31.43 20.34 4.62
CA GLU A 555 -30.43 20.71 3.61
C GLU A 555 -29.97 19.51 2.79
N LYS A 556 -29.79 18.34 3.42
CA LYS A 556 -29.49 17.09 2.70
C LYS A 556 -30.63 16.67 1.77
N GLU A 557 -31.88 16.80 2.20
CA GLU A 557 -33.04 16.47 1.38
C GLU A 557 -33.19 17.43 0.20
N GLU A 558 -32.96 18.72 0.42
CA GLU A 558 -32.93 19.74 -0.64
C GLU A 558 -31.81 19.47 -1.64
N PHE A 559 -30.61 19.14 -1.17
CA PHE A 559 -29.48 18.73 -2.01
C PHE A 559 -29.83 17.51 -2.87
N LEU A 560 -30.43 16.47 -2.27
CA LEU A 560 -30.86 15.27 -2.99
C LEU A 560 -31.96 15.58 -4.02
N LYS A 561 -32.92 16.45 -3.69
CA LYS A 561 -33.94 16.93 -4.64
C LYS A 561 -33.30 17.67 -5.81
N HIS A 562 -32.31 18.54 -5.54
CA HIS A 562 -31.61 19.26 -6.60
C HIS A 562 -30.81 18.32 -7.51
N ALA A 563 -30.09 17.36 -6.93
CA ALA A 563 -29.38 16.33 -7.68
C ALA A 563 -30.32 15.48 -8.54
N GLU A 564 -31.50 15.11 -8.02
CA GLU A 564 -32.50 14.35 -8.77
C GLU A 564 -33.12 15.19 -9.91
N ILE A 565 -33.41 16.46 -9.67
CA ILE A 565 -33.88 17.39 -10.74
C ILE A 565 -32.83 17.51 -11.85
N GLN A 566 -31.54 17.66 -11.49
CA GLN A 566 -30.47 17.71 -12.48
C GLN A 566 -30.35 16.40 -13.25
N ARG A 567 -30.46 15.26 -12.57
CA ARG A 567 -30.47 13.94 -13.21
C ARG A 567 -31.64 13.80 -14.19
N GLN A 568 -32.83 14.26 -13.82
CA GLN A 568 -34.00 14.25 -14.71
C GLN A 568 -33.81 15.16 -15.92
N ARG A 569 -33.19 16.33 -15.75
CA ARG A 569 -32.83 17.22 -16.87
C ARG A 569 -31.85 16.54 -17.82
N GLN A 570 -30.78 15.94 -17.31
CA GLN A 570 -29.81 15.20 -18.13
C GLN A 570 -30.48 14.05 -18.91
N VAL A 571 -31.38 13.29 -18.28
CA VAL A 571 -32.14 12.23 -18.96
C VAL A 571 -33.06 12.79 -20.04
N GLN A 572 -33.72 13.93 -19.78
CA GLN A 572 -34.56 14.61 -20.77
C GLN A 572 -33.72 15.12 -21.94
N GLU A 573 -32.61 15.80 -21.68
CA GLU A 573 -31.68 16.32 -22.70
C GLU A 573 -31.12 15.19 -23.56
N ALA A 574 -30.68 14.08 -22.95
CA ALA A 574 -30.25 12.88 -23.68
C ALA A 574 -31.38 12.30 -24.56
N THR A 575 -32.62 12.32 -24.06
CA THR A 575 -33.79 11.88 -24.83
C THR A 575 -34.08 12.80 -26.02
N TYR A 576 -33.97 14.13 -25.82
CA TYR A 576 -34.14 15.12 -26.89
C TYR A 576 -33.04 15.02 -27.94
N ALA A 577 -31.78 14.88 -27.52
CA ALA A 577 -30.64 14.66 -28.40
C ALA A 577 -30.86 13.41 -29.26
N SER A 578 -31.24 12.28 -28.65
CA SER A 578 -31.55 11.04 -29.37
C SER A 578 -32.68 11.19 -30.40
N ARG A 579 -33.72 11.98 -30.09
CA ARG A 579 -34.81 12.31 -31.02
C ARG A 579 -34.31 13.19 -32.18
N LEU A 580 -33.49 14.20 -31.89
CA LEU A 580 -32.91 15.07 -32.91
C LEU A 580 -32.08 14.25 -33.91
N THR A 581 -31.19 13.37 -33.41
CA THR A 581 -30.37 12.50 -34.26
C THR A 581 -31.21 11.54 -35.12
N ARG A 582 -32.41 11.14 -34.66
CA ARG A 582 -33.35 10.34 -35.49
C ARG A 582 -34.00 11.20 -36.58
N ILE A 583 -34.41 12.43 -36.25
CA ILE A 583 -34.97 13.37 -37.23
C ILE A 583 -33.94 13.72 -38.30
N GLU A 584 -32.71 14.02 -37.91
CA GLU A 584 -31.60 14.29 -38.84
C GLU A 584 -31.34 13.10 -39.76
N ARG A 585 -31.28 11.87 -39.23
CA ARG A 585 -31.16 10.66 -40.05
C ARG A 585 -32.34 10.48 -41.00
N PHE A 586 -33.56 10.75 -40.56
CA PHE A 586 -34.76 10.68 -41.39
C PHE A 586 -34.74 11.73 -42.52
N LEU A 587 -34.38 12.98 -42.21
CA LEU A 587 -34.26 14.05 -43.19
C LEU A 587 -33.14 13.74 -44.19
N ALA A 588 -31.98 13.28 -43.74
CA ALA A 588 -30.89 12.86 -44.61
C ALA A 588 -31.32 11.73 -45.55
N SER A 589 -32.03 10.72 -45.05
CA SER A 589 -32.59 9.65 -45.86
C SER A 589 -33.65 10.16 -46.85
N THR A 590 -34.49 11.12 -46.46
CA THR A 590 -35.54 11.68 -47.32
C THR A 590 -34.93 12.53 -48.44
N VAL A 591 -33.94 13.36 -48.12
CA VAL A 591 -33.19 14.16 -49.11
C VAL A 591 -32.47 13.25 -50.09
N ALA A 592 -31.87 12.15 -49.61
CA ALA A 592 -31.25 11.15 -50.48
C ALA A 592 -32.28 10.52 -51.44
N SER A 593 -33.46 10.14 -50.94
CA SER A 593 -34.56 9.61 -51.76
C SER A 593 -35.11 10.63 -52.76
N VAL A 594 -35.31 11.90 -52.37
CA VAL A 594 -35.79 12.94 -53.29
C VAL A 594 -34.77 13.23 -54.40
N ARG A 595 -33.48 13.29 -54.05
CA ARG A 595 -32.40 13.41 -55.04
C ARG A 595 -32.37 12.25 -56.04
N SER A 596 -32.73 11.04 -55.61
CA SER A 596 -32.78 9.89 -56.53
C SER A 596 -34.02 9.88 -57.44
N TRP A 597 -35.04 10.70 -57.16
CA TRP A 597 -36.27 10.83 -57.98
C TRP A 597 -36.24 12.01 -58.97
N LEU A 598 -35.39 13.00 -58.74
CA LEU A 598 -35.17 14.15 -59.62
C LEU A 598 -34.40 13.91 -60.95
N PRO A 599 -33.89 12.72 -61.34
CA PRO A 599 -33.22 12.56 -62.65
C PRO A 599 -34.09 12.70 -63.91
N THR A 600 -35.38 13.03 -63.81
CA THR A 600 -36.32 12.93 -64.95
C THR A 600 -37.23 14.14 -65.16
N PHE A 601 -36.82 15.32 -64.70
CA PHE A 601 -37.47 16.60 -65.07
C PHE A 601 -36.49 17.57 -65.71
#